data_AF-A0A1C6BZW9-F1
#
_entry.id   AF-A0A1C6BZW9-F1
#
_cell.length_a   1.000
_cell.length_b   1.000
_cell.length_c   1.000
_cell.angle_alpha   90.00
_cell.angle_beta   90.00
_cell.angle_gamma   90.00
#
_symmetry.space_group_name_H-M   'P 1'
#
loop_
_entity.id
_entity.type
_entity.pdbx_description
1 polymer ?
#
loop_
_entity_poly.entity_id
_entity_poly.type
_entity_poly.pdbx_seq_one_letter_code
_entity_poly.pdbx_strand_id
1 'polypeptide(L)'
;MRYKDFYVRITPDKYIPKVDKKGDKILCEGFLIQVFADETEQVEIYNFSAAVGFEILENSFTEAVQLAKDFVECEEKLCKNDAY
;
A
#
# COMPACT_ATOMS: atom_id res chain seq x y z
N MET A 1 10.16 -1.12 -6.42
CA MET A 1 10.66 0.23 -6.76
C MET A 1 11.33 0.82 -5.54
N ARG A 2 12.44 1.54 -5.70
CA ARG A 2 13.04 2.29 -4.59
C ARG A 2 12.33 3.63 -4.44
N TYR A 3 11.96 3.99 -3.21
CA TYR A 3 11.39 5.30 -2.90
C TYR A 3 11.96 5.79 -1.58
N LYS A 4 12.74 6.87 -1.64
CA LYS A 4 13.56 7.37 -0.51
C LYS A 4 14.48 6.25 0.01
N ASP A 5 14.47 6.02 1.32
CA ASP A 5 15.26 5.01 2.01
C ASP A 5 14.61 3.62 2.01
N PHE A 6 13.44 3.46 1.40
CA PHE A 6 12.68 2.22 1.41
C PHE A 6 12.62 1.55 0.04
N TYR A 7 12.38 0.25 0.05
CA TYR A 7 12.04 -0.52 -1.13
C TYR A 7 10.56 -0.94 -1.09
N VAL A 8 9.81 -0.59 -2.13
CA VAL A 8 8.37 -0.86 -2.22
C VAL A 8 8.09 -1.89 -3.30
N ARG A 9 7.46 -3.00 -2.95
CA ARG A 9 6.98 -4.02 -3.87
C ARG A 9 5.47 -3.87 -4.06
N ILE A 10 5.02 -3.79 -5.30
CA ILE A 10 3.61 -3.67 -5.66
C ILE A 10 3.27 -4.84 -6.58
N THR A 11 2.35 -5.70 -6.15
CA THR A 11 1.96 -6.91 -6.89
C THR A 11 0.46 -6.88 -7.13
N PRO A 12 -0.03 -7.12 -8.36
CA PRO A 12 -1.47 -7.19 -8.60
C PRO A 12 -2.09 -8.36 -7.83
N ASP A 13 -3.25 -8.12 -7.23
CA ASP A 13 -4.03 -9.12 -6.50
C ASP A 13 -5.50 -9.03 -6.90
N LYS A 14 -6.18 -10.17 -6.97
CA LYS A 14 -7.60 -10.30 -7.36
C LYS A 14 -8.50 -10.73 -6.20
N TYR A 15 -7.92 -11.01 -5.05
CA TYR A 15 -8.61 -11.61 -3.92
C TYR A 15 -8.49 -10.78 -2.65
N ILE A 16 -8.49 -9.44 -2.79
CA ILE A 16 -8.42 -8.53 -1.65
C ILE A 16 -9.80 -8.49 -0.96
N PRO A 17 -9.92 -8.95 0.30
CA PRO A 17 -11.21 -8.98 0.98
C PRO A 17 -11.61 -7.57 1.45
N LYS A 18 -12.82 -7.15 1.06
CA LYS A 18 -13.46 -5.91 1.52
C LYS A 18 -14.90 -6.17 1.96
N VAL A 19 -15.46 -5.21 2.68
CA VAL A 19 -16.87 -5.23 3.08
C VAL A 19 -17.59 -4.13 2.30
N ASP A 20 -18.64 -4.50 1.58
CA ASP A 20 -19.43 -3.54 0.82
C ASP A 20 -20.36 -2.71 1.72
N LYS A 21 -21.11 -1.77 1.13
CA LYS A 21 -22.04 -0.92 1.88
C LYS A 21 -23.19 -1.67 2.56
N LYS A 22 -23.46 -2.92 2.16
CA LYS A 22 -24.49 -3.78 2.74
C LYS A 22 -23.94 -4.69 3.84
N GLY A 23 -22.63 -4.69 4.05
CA GLY A 23 -21.96 -5.57 5.01
C GLY A 23 -21.52 -6.91 4.41
N ASP A 24 -21.67 -7.10 3.09
CA ASP A 24 -21.29 -8.32 2.41
C ASP A 24 -19.77 -8.36 2.19
N LYS A 25 -19.16 -9.52 2.45
CA LYS A 25 -17.74 -9.75 2.13
C LYS A 25 -17.58 -9.98 0.64
N ILE A 26 -16.80 -9.12 0.00
CA ILE A 26 -16.48 -9.19 -1.43
C ILE A 26 -14.97 -9.32 -1.63
N LEU A 27 -14.59 -9.91 -2.76
CA LEU A 27 -13.20 -9.97 -3.20
C LEU A 27 -13.01 -8.95 -4.32
N CYS A 28 -12.06 -8.05 -4.12
CA CYS A 28 -11.76 -6.97 -5.05
C CYS A 28 -10.42 -7.23 -5.75
N GLU A 29 -10.34 -6.74 -6.99
CA GLU A 29 -9.07 -6.56 -7.66
C GLU A 29 -8.33 -5.33 -7.11
N GLY A 30 -7.01 -5.31 -7.30
CA GLY A 30 -6.15 -4.22 -6.90
C GLY A 30 -4.70 -4.68 -6.76
N PHE A 31 -4.02 -4.20 -5.72
CA PHE A 31 -2.60 -4.46 -5.51
C PHE A 31 -2.26 -4.74 -4.05
N LEU A 32 -1.39 -5.71 -3.81
CA LEU A 32 -0.64 -5.87 -2.57
C LEU A 32 0.57 -4.93 -2.60
N ILE A 33 0.71 -4.11 -1.56
CA ILE A 33 1.78 -3.14 -1.39
C ILE A 33 2.58 -3.54 -0.14
N GLN A 34 3.86 -3.83 -0.36
CA GLN A 34 4.80 -4.20 0.69
C GLN A 34 5.94 -3.20 0.71
N VAL A 35 6.28 -2.71 1.90
CA VAL A 35 7.38 -1.78 2.12
C VAL A 35 8.44 -2.48 2.94
N PHE A 36 9.66 -2.49 2.43
CA PHE A 36 10.83 -3.12 3.02
C PHE A 36 11.87 -2.06 3.38
N ALA A 37 12.71 -2.39 4.37
CA ALA A 37 13.83 -1.54 4.77
C ALA A 37 14.84 -1.33 3.64
N ASP A 38 15.01 -2.32 2.76
CA ASP A 38 15.92 -2.26 1.62
C ASP A 38 15.51 -3.26 0.53
N GLU A 39 16.29 -3.29 -0.55
CA GLU A 39 16.06 -4.15 -1.73
C GLU A 39 16.30 -5.65 -1.47
N THR A 40 16.83 -6.05 -0.31
CA THR A 40 16.98 -7.47 0.02
C THR A 40 15.63 -8.13 0.30
N GLU A 41 14.57 -7.32 0.50
CA GLU A 41 13.21 -7.76 0.83
C GLU A 41 13.14 -8.65 2.10
N GLN A 42 14.16 -8.62 2.96
CA GLN A 42 14.23 -9.45 4.18
C GLN A 42 13.46 -8.85 5.36
N VAL A 43 13.50 -7.52 5.49
CA VAL A 43 12.85 -6.79 6.58
C VAL A 43 11.63 -6.06 6.03
N GLU A 44 10.48 -6.72 6.11
CA GLU A 44 9.17 -6.10 5.81
C GLU A 44 8.78 -5.17 6.96
N ILE A 45 8.49 -3.92 6.62
CA ILE A 45 8.08 -2.88 7.58
C ILE A 45 6.55 -2.73 7.55
N TYR A 46 5.97 -2.65 6.34
CA TYR A 46 4.53 -2.50 6.15
C TYR A 46 4.02 -3.43 5.07
N ASN A 47 2.79 -3.90 5.27
CA ASN A 47 2.08 -4.78 4.35
C ASN A 47 0.61 -4.42 4.34
N PHE A 48 0.15 -3.91 3.20
CA PHE A 48 -1.23 -3.47 3.03
C PHE A 48 -1.67 -3.65 1.59
N SER A 49 -2.98 -3.55 1.36
CA SER A 49 -3.58 -3.75 0.05
C SER A 49 -4.32 -2.51 -0.40
N ALA A 50 -4.31 -2.23 -1.70
CA ALA A 50 -5.10 -1.21 -2.36
C ALA A 50 -6.16 -1.88 -3.23
N ALA A 51 -7.43 -1.79 -2.86
CA ALA A 51 -8.52 -2.37 -3.63
C ALA A 51 -9.21 -1.33 -4.53
N VAL A 52 -9.57 -1.74 -5.73
CA VAL A 52 -10.33 -0.93 -6.70
C VAL A 52 -11.73 -0.64 -6.17
N GLY A 53 -12.13 0.63 -6.21
CA GLY A 53 -13.38 1.12 -5.64
C GLY A 53 -13.32 1.37 -4.12
N PHE A 54 -12.15 1.21 -3.50
CA PHE A 54 -11.90 1.49 -2.09
C PHE A 54 -10.74 2.48 -1.95
N GLU A 55 -9.50 2.00 -1.95
CA GLU A 55 -8.30 2.84 -1.82
C GLU A 55 -7.84 3.44 -3.15
N ILE A 56 -8.10 2.77 -4.27
CA ILE A 56 -7.81 3.26 -5.62
C ILE A 56 -9.08 3.28 -6.47
N LEU A 57 -9.17 4.22 -7.40
CA LEU A 57 -10.36 4.39 -8.23
C LEU A 57 -10.39 3.37 -9.38
N GLU A 58 -9.26 3.19 -10.06
CA GLU A 58 -9.11 2.26 -11.17
C GLU A 58 -8.03 1.21 -10.87
N ASN A 59 -8.05 0.10 -11.62
CA ASN A 59 -6.99 -0.93 -11.54
C ASN A 59 -5.71 -0.42 -12.25
N SER A 60 -5.10 0.62 -11.68
CA SER A 60 -4.00 1.37 -12.26
C SER A 60 -2.75 1.22 -11.39
N PHE A 61 -1.67 0.73 -12.01
CA PHE A 61 -0.38 0.66 -11.33
C PHE A 61 0.12 2.04 -10.89
N THR A 62 -0.21 3.08 -11.66
CA THR A 62 0.15 4.47 -11.32
C THR A 62 -0.53 4.93 -10.03
N GLU A 63 -1.81 4.60 -9.83
CA GLU A 63 -2.52 4.92 -8.58
C GLU A 63 -1.94 4.16 -7.40
N ALA A 64 -1.64 2.86 -7.57
CA ALA A 64 -1.01 2.06 -6.52
C ALA A 64 0.38 2.61 -6.12
N VAL A 65 1.17 3.06 -7.10
CA VAL A 65 2.45 3.73 -6.86
C VAL A 65 2.28 5.03 -6.09
N GLN A 66 1.29 5.85 -6.44
CA GLN A 66 1.03 7.12 -5.76
C GLN A 66 0.58 6.88 -4.31
N LEU A 67 -0.36 5.95 -4.09
CA LEU A 67 -0.81 5.56 -2.76
C LEU A 67 0.35 5.09 -1.87
N ALA A 68 1.25 4.25 -2.42
CA ALA A 68 2.41 3.78 -1.67
C ALA A 68 3.37 4.92 -1.28
N LYS A 69 3.56 5.91 -2.16
CA LYS A 69 4.36 7.10 -1.85
C LYS A 69 3.71 7.94 -0.75
N ASP A 70 2.43 8.24 -0.90
CA ASP A 70 1.67 9.04 0.06
C ASP A 70 1.69 8.40 1.46
N PHE A 71 1.59 7.06 1.52
CA PHE A 71 1.73 6.30 2.76
C PHE A 71 3.10 6.50 3.42
N VAL A 72 4.19 6.29 2.68
CA VAL A 72 5.56 6.48 3.20
C VAL A 72 5.79 7.92 3.66
N GLU A 73 5.26 8.91 2.93
CA GLU A 73 5.37 10.32 3.32
C GLU A 73 4.62 10.65 4.61
N CYS A 74 3.46 10.03 4.84
CA CYS A 74 2.70 10.19 6.08
C CYS A 74 3.44 9.59 7.29
N GLU A 75 3.93 8.35 7.16
CA GLU A 75 4.66 7.67 8.24
C GLU A 75 5.93 8.43 8.64
N GLU A 76 6.70 8.92 7.66
CA GLU A 76 7.88 9.75 7.96
C GLU A 76 7.54 11.05 8.70
N LYS A 77 6.39 11.67 8.40
CA LYS A 77 5.94 12.88 9.10
C LYS A 77 5.53 12.58 10.54
N LEU A 78 4.86 11.45 10.77
CA LEU A 78 4.48 11.02 12.12
C LEU A 78 5.73 10.76 12.97
N CYS A 79 6.69 9.96 12.46
CA CYS A 79 7.94 9.68 13.18
C CYS A 79 8.80 10.92 13.47
N LYS A 80 8.74 11.97 12.63
CA LYS A 80 9.48 13.23 12.88
C LYS A 80 8.78 14.15 13.88
N ASN A 81 7.48 14.00 14.08
CA ASN A 81 6.71 14.80 15.03
C ASN A 81 6.78 14.25 16.47
N ASP A 82 7.06 12.96 16.65
CA ASP A 82 7.26 12.33 17.97
C ASP A 82 8.67 12.57 18.56
N ALA A 83 9.50 13.39 17.90
CA ALA A 83 10.88 13.70 18.32
C ALA A 83 11.00 14.99 19.19
N TYR A 84 9.90 15.46 19.81
CA TYR A 84 9.89 16.65 20.68
C TYR A 84 9.63 16.31 22.16
#